data_AF-H3AIL9-F1
#
_entry.id   AF-H3AIL9-F1
#
_cell.length_a   1.000
_cell.length_b   1.000
_cell.length_c   1.000
_cell.angle_alpha   90.00
_cell.angle_beta   90.00
_cell.angle_gamma   90.00
#
_symmetry.space_group_name_H-M   'P 1'
#
loop_
_entity.id
_entity.type
_entity.pdbx_description
1 polymer ?
#
loop_
_entity_poly.entity_id
_entity_poly.type
_entity_poly.pdbx_seq_one_letter_code
_entity_poly.pdbx_strand_id
1 'polypeptide(L)'
;KVSLLSRLGGHALHWSNLKDQRRSGTTLPVKHDGSFFNMELQFNQSVFTVLPAKTDVRPEMVFLFELFLLRGTNNHIDRVVGWGAFPVCDGALDLLEGKFKCPLLRGHQDSRIDQFRKIEELMSSDLDHWLSNLYFQIIKLPRYLDGQKEYEVHLQFPSNILGSPDCFCTS
;
A
#
# COMPACT_ATOMS: atom_id res chain seq x y z
N LYS A 1 4.09 7.01 0.68
CA LYS A 1 3.40 6.48 -0.52
C LYS A 1 2.56 5.29 -0.10
N VAL A 2 1.40 5.11 -0.74
CA VAL A 2 0.47 4.00 -0.52
C VAL A 2 0.27 3.29 -1.86
N SER A 3 0.38 1.97 -1.86
CA SER A 3 0.12 1.11 -3.02
C SER A 3 -0.86 0.01 -2.63
N LEU A 4 -1.68 -0.46 -3.57
CA LEU A 4 -2.53 -1.63 -3.37
C LEU A 4 -1.80 -2.88 -3.88
N LEU A 5 -1.66 -3.90 -3.04
CA LEU A 5 -1.09 -5.19 -3.45
C LEU A 5 -2.18 -6.26 -3.57
N SER A 6 -1.97 -7.16 -4.52
CA SER A 6 -2.79 -8.36 -4.73
C SER A 6 -2.83 -9.28 -3.51
N ARG A 7 -1.69 -9.39 -2.82
CA ARG A 7 -1.49 -10.04 -1.52
C ARG A 7 -0.23 -9.49 -0.85
N LEU A 8 -0.04 -9.74 0.44
CA LEU A 8 1.22 -9.46 1.13
C LEU A 8 2.37 -10.25 0.48
N GLY A 9 3.50 -9.58 0.21
CA GLY A 9 4.61 -10.14 -0.57
C GLY A 9 4.31 -10.32 -2.08
N GLY A 10 3.09 -10.02 -2.52
CA GLY A 10 2.66 -10.09 -3.91
C GLY A 10 2.94 -8.81 -4.70
N HIS A 11 2.34 -8.73 -5.88
CA HIS A 11 2.54 -7.61 -6.80
C HIS A 11 1.57 -6.46 -6.54
N ALA A 12 2.03 -5.25 -6.84
CA ALA A 12 1.20 -4.07 -6.89
C ALA A 12 0.17 -4.17 -8.01
N LEU A 13 -1.08 -3.83 -7.69
CA LEU A 13 -2.17 -3.80 -8.65
C LEU A 13 -2.09 -2.49 -9.46
N HIS A 14 -2.12 -2.64 -10.78
CA HIS A 14 -2.14 -1.55 -11.72
C HIS A 14 -3.46 -1.53 -12.49
N TRP A 15 -3.79 -0.34 -12.95
CA TRP A 15 -5.12 0.05 -13.39
C TRP A 15 -4.98 0.69 -14.77
N SER A 16 -5.57 0.08 -15.79
CA SER A 16 -5.28 0.37 -17.20
C SER A 16 -5.63 1.80 -17.66
N ASN A 17 -6.63 2.44 -17.03
CA ASN A 17 -7.27 3.65 -17.58
C ASN A 17 -7.05 4.94 -16.76
N LEU A 18 -6.21 4.92 -15.72
CA LEU A 18 -6.05 6.07 -14.82
C LEU A 18 -4.65 6.70 -14.97
N LYS A 19 -4.50 7.62 -15.94
CA LYS A 19 -3.22 8.26 -16.32
C LYS A 19 -2.46 8.96 -15.17
N ASP A 20 -3.13 9.27 -14.05
CA ASP A 20 -2.56 10.05 -12.93
C ASP A 20 -2.28 9.25 -11.63
N GLN A 21 -2.33 7.91 -11.65
CA GLN A 21 -2.23 7.12 -10.41
C GLN A 21 -0.94 7.28 -9.60
N ARG A 22 0.21 7.54 -10.25
CA ARG A 22 1.47 7.72 -9.51
C ARG A 22 1.40 8.87 -8.51
N ARG A 23 0.56 9.89 -8.75
CA ARG A 23 0.39 11.03 -7.85
C ARG A 23 -0.70 10.84 -6.80
N SER A 24 -1.70 10.00 -7.07
CA SER A 24 -2.88 9.83 -6.19
C SER A 24 -2.54 9.16 -4.85
N GLY A 25 -1.59 8.22 -4.84
CA GLY A 25 -1.18 7.47 -3.64
C GLY A 25 0.01 8.06 -2.86
N THR A 26 0.48 9.27 -3.17
CA THR A 26 1.71 9.82 -2.56
C THR A 26 1.43 11.15 -1.87
N THR A 27 1.87 11.28 -0.61
CA THR A 27 1.85 12.56 0.11
C THR A 27 2.92 13.49 -0.43
N LEU A 28 2.73 14.80 -0.27
CA LEU A 28 3.81 15.76 -0.40
C LEU A 28 4.88 15.51 0.68
N PRO A 29 6.14 15.85 0.39
CA PRO A 29 7.24 15.83 1.36
C PRO A 29 6.91 16.59 2.64
N VAL A 30 7.31 16.04 3.78
CA VAL A 30 7.26 16.73 5.08
C VAL A 30 8.64 16.72 5.72
N LYS A 31 9.00 17.83 6.36
CA LYS A 31 10.28 17.98 7.06
C LYS A 31 10.15 17.48 8.51
N HIS A 32 11.03 16.58 8.92
CA HIS A 32 11.10 16.06 10.29
C HIS A 32 12.02 16.89 11.22
N ASP A 33 12.80 17.80 10.63
CA ASP A 33 13.87 18.59 11.27
C ASP A 33 15.04 17.79 11.89
N GLY A 34 14.92 16.47 12.04
CA GLY A 34 16.02 15.56 12.39
C GLY A 34 16.50 15.66 13.84
N SER A 35 15.77 16.38 14.68
CA SER A 35 16.04 16.48 16.11
C SER A 35 15.71 15.18 16.83
N PHE A 36 16.59 14.73 17.74
CA PHE A 36 16.39 13.49 18.50
C PHE A 36 15.15 13.52 19.43
N PHE A 37 14.68 14.71 19.80
CA PHE A 37 13.48 14.89 20.62
C PHE A 37 12.18 14.92 19.78
N ASN A 38 12.29 15.00 18.45
CA ASN A 38 11.13 14.85 17.58
C ASN A 38 10.84 13.35 17.44
N MET A 39 9.92 12.86 18.28
CA MET A 39 9.46 11.48 18.28
C MET A 39 8.33 11.21 17.28
N GLU A 40 7.81 12.26 16.64
CA GLU A 40 6.64 12.20 15.76
C GLU A 40 6.89 12.91 14.43
N LEU A 41 6.37 12.32 13.35
CA LEU A 41 6.30 12.93 12.03
C LEU A 41 4.83 13.01 11.60
N GLN A 42 4.33 14.24 11.41
CA GLN A 42 2.93 14.46 11.06
C GLN A 42 2.78 14.81 9.58
N PHE A 43 2.03 14.01 8.83
CA PHE A 43 1.77 14.26 7.42
C PHE A 43 0.57 15.18 7.19
N ASN A 44 -0.52 14.99 7.95
CA ASN A 44 -1.78 15.73 7.88
C ASN A 44 -2.31 15.90 6.44
N GLN A 45 -2.16 14.85 5.63
CA GLN A 45 -2.52 14.82 4.21
C GLN A 45 -3.37 13.60 3.91
N SER A 46 -4.27 13.75 2.94
CA SER A 46 -5.06 12.64 2.40
C SER A 46 -4.46 12.18 1.07
N VAL A 47 -4.41 10.86 0.88
CA VAL A 47 -4.07 10.24 -0.40
C VAL A 47 -5.25 9.39 -0.84
N PHE A 48 -5.40 9.20 -2.14
CA PHE A 48 -6.50 8.45 -2.72
C PHE A 48 -5.97 7.17 -3.34
N THR A 49 -6.74 6.09 -3.17
CA THR A 49 -6.46 4.80 -3.79
C THR A 49 -7.77 4.25 -4.35
N VAL A 50 -7.67 3.61 -5.51
CA VAL A 50 -8.79 2.92 -6.14
C VAL A 50 -8.76 1.47 -5.71
N LEU A 51 -9.93 0.93 -5.42
CA LEU A 51 -10.12 -0.47 -5.06
C LEU A 51 -10.94 -1.20 -6.13
N PRO A 52 -10.83 -2.53 -6.22
CA PRO A 52 -11.72 -3.34 -7.05
C PRO A 52 -13.19 -3.10 -6.70
N ALA A 53 -14.08 -3.51 -7.61
CA ALA A 53 -15.47 -3.70 -7.24
C ALA A 53 -15.56 -4.65 -6.03
N LYS A 54 -16.58 -4.48 -5.19
CA LYS A 54 -16.73 -5.27 -3.94
C LYS A 54 -16.67 -6.80 -4.20
N THR A 55 -17.17 -7.25 -5.34
CA THR A 55 -17.14 -8.66 -5.77
C THR A 55 -15.73 -9.19 -6.06
N ASP A 56 -14.80 -8.30 -6.38
CA ASP A 56 -13.45 -8.64 -6.82
C ASP A 56 -12.40 -8.35 -5.72
N VAL A 57 -12.83 -7.78 -4.59
CA VAL A 57 -11.99 -7.60 -3.40
C VAL A 57 -11.69 -8.97 -2.81
N ARG A 58 -10.41 -9.26 -2.62
CA ARG A 58 -9.95 -10.52 -2.01
C ARG A 58 -9.41 -10.23 -0.61
N PRO A 59 -9.59 -11.16 0.36
CA PRO A 59 -9.13 -10.99 1.74
C PRO A 59 -7.62 -10.84 1.86
N GLU A 60 -6.88 -11.34 0.88
CA GLU A 60 -5.42 -11.23 0.83
C GLU A 60 -4.94 -9.83 0.46
N MET A 61 -5.78 -8.98 -0.16
CA MET A 61 -5.35 -7.67 -0.63
C MET A 61 -4.93 -6.77 0.51
N VAL A 62 -3.81 -6.06 0.32
CA VAL A 62 -3.24 -5.18 1.36
C VAL A 62 -2.91 -3.80 0.81
N PHE A 63 -3.08 -2.79 1.65
CA PHE A 63 -2.40 -1.51 1.49
C PHE A 63 -0.94 -1.69 1.91
N LEU A 64 -0.02 -1.37 1.01
CA LEU A 64 1.40 -1.23 1.30
C LEU A 64 1.72 0.25 1.52
N PHE A 65 2.22 0.56 2.70
CA PHE A 65 2.76 1.86 3.05
C PHE A 65 4.26 1.84 2.88
N GLU A 66 4.81 2.85 2.21
CA GLU A 66 6.24 3.06 2.06
C GLU A 66 6.60 4.47 2.52
N LEU A 67 7.54 4.57 3.46
CA LEU A 67 8.10 5.81 3.95
C LEU A 67 9.45 6.07 3.26
N PHE A 68 9.56 7.25 2.67
CA PHE A 68 10.76 7.67 1.93
C PHE A 68 11.51 8.76 2.68
N LEU A 69 12.82 8.60 2.81
CA LEU A 69 13.73 9.70 3.04
C LEU A 69 14.10 10.28 1.67
N LEU A 70 13.68 11.52 1.46
CA LEU A 70 13.92 12.21 0.19
C LEU A 70 15.32 12.80 0.14
N ARG A 71 15.83 12.98 -1.07
CA ARG A 71 17.11 13.64 -1.33
C ARG A 71 17.17 15.00 -0.64
N GLY A 72 18.32 15.25 -0.03
CA GLY A 72 18.63 16.50 0.67
C GLY A 72 20.13 16.75 0.60
N THR A 73 20.63 17.68 1.38
CA THR A 73 22.05 18.09 1.32
C THR A 73 23.02 16.92 1.54
N ASN A 74 22.65 15.93 2.37
CA ASN A 74 23.51 14.80 2.72
C ASN A 74 23.15 13.49 1.99
N ASN A 75 22.11 13.47 1.16
CA ASN A 75 21.62 12.24 0.54
C ASN A 75 21.20 12.50 -0.91
N HIS A 76 21.87 11.85 -1.87
CA HIS A 76 21.72 12.16 -3.30
C HIS A 76 20.54 11.45 -3.98
N ILE A 77 19.92 10.47 -3.30
CA ILE A 77 18.81 9.68 -3.84
C ILE A 77 17.69 9.55 -2.81
N ASP A 78 16.47 9.41 -3.32
CA ASP A 78 15.32 9.06 -2.49
C ASP A 78 15.45 7.58 -2.07
N ARG A 79 15.28 7.29 -0.78
CA ARG A 79 15.45 5.96 -0.21
C ARG A 79 14.23 5.55 0.60
N VAL A 80 13.76 4.31 0.42
CA VAL A 80 12.77 3.72 1.34
C VAL A 80 13.46 3.43 2.67
N VAL A 81 12.93 4.02 3.74
CA VAL A 81 13.46 3.85 5.10
C VAL A 81 12.57 2.95 5.96
N GLY A 82 11.31 2.79 5.57
CA GLY A 82 10.46 1.78 6.19
C GLY A 82 9.21 1.51 5.37
N TRP A 83 8.54 0.43 5.74
CA TRP A 83 7.34 -0.05 5.06
C TRP A 83 6.40 -0.75 6.02
N GLY A 84 5.12 -0.80 5.70
CA GLY A 84 4.13 -1.53 6.46
C GLY A 84 3.01 -2.02 5.58
N ALA A 85 2.28 -3.04 6.03
CA ALA A 85 1.14 -3.58 5.32
C ALA A 85 -0.11 -3.56 6.19
N PHE A 86 -1.27 -3.37 5.57
CA PHE A 86 -2.55 -3.38 6.27
C PHE A 86 -3.64 -3.99 5.38
N PRO A 87 -4.52 -4.86 5.90
CA PRO A 87 -5.57 -5.50 5.09
C PRO A 87 -6.54 -4.46 4.52
N VAL A 88 -7.12 -4.76 3.35
CA VAL A 88 -8.11 -3.90 2.67
C VAL A 88 -9.52 -4.14 3.18
N CYS A 89 -9.85 -5.37 3.55
CA CYS A 89 -11.15 -5.78 4.07
C CYS A 89 -11.03 -6.60 5.36
N ASP A 90 -12.15 -6.73 6.07
CA ASP A 90 -12.27 -7.58 7.25
C ASP A 90 -12.62 -9.04 6.90
N GLY A 91 -12.87 -9.86 7.93
CA GLY A 91 -13.27 -11.26 7.76
C GLY A 91 -14.64 -11.46 7.09
N ALA A 92 -15.47 -10.42 7.01
CA ALA A 92 -16.74 -10.43 6.27
C ALA A 92 -16.60 -9.93 4.82
N LEU A 93 -15.36 -9.67 4.37
CA LEU A 93 -15.03 -9.07 3.07
C LEU A 93 -15.59 -7.66 2.89
N ASP A 94 -15.90 -6.98 3.98
CA ASP A 94 -16.27 -5.58 3.95
C ASP A 94 -15.02 -4.71 4.01
N LEU A 95 -14.98 -3.70 3.13
CA LEU A 95 -13.89 -2.73 3.09
C LEU A 95 -13.75 -2.03 4.44
N LEU A 96 -12.52 -1.93 4.94
CA LEU A 96 -12.26 -1.28 6.22
C LEU A 96 -12.56 0.23 6.17
N GLU A 97 -13.05 0.76 7.27
CA GLU A 97 -13.34 2.18 7.44
C GLU A 97 -13.12 2.57 8.91
N GLY A 98 -12.52 3.74 9.14
CA GLY A 98 -12.18 4.20 10.48
C GLY A 98 -10.71 4.50 10.66
N LYS A 99 -10.29 4.61 11.93
CA LYS A 99 -8.92 4.97 12.33
C LYS A 99 -8.14 3.72 12.70
N PHE A 100 -6.95 3.59 12.14
CA PHE A 100 -6.13 2.40 12.27
C PHE A 100 -4.68 2.75 12.59
N LYS A 101 -3.96 1.72 13.05
CA LYS A 101 -2.54 1.74 13.33
C LYS A 101 -1.87 0.61 12.54
N CYS A 102 -0.78 0.91 11.85
CA CYS A 102 0.03 -0.05 11.12
C CYS A 102 1.49 0.05 11.58
N PRO A 103 2.13 -1.03 12.01
CA PRO A 103 3.56 -1.01 12.31
C PRO A 103 4.36 -0.85 11.02
N LEU A 104 5.39 0.00 11.05
CA LEU A 104 6.37 0.12 9.98
C LEU A 104 7.62 -0.67 10.36
N LEU A 105 8.07 -1.53 9.46
CA LEU A 105 9.36 -2.20 9.52
C LEU A 105 10.45 -1.35 8.86
N ARG A 106 11.69 -1.46 9.33
CA ARG A 106 12.85 -0.74 8.77
C ARG A 106 13.24 -1.31 7.40
N GLY A 107 13.67 -0.43 6.50
CA GLY A 107 14.22 -0.80 5.19
C GLY A 107 13.19 -0.91 4.06
N HIS A 108 13.52 -1.71 3.04
CA HIS A 108 12.66 -1.97 1.88
C HIS A 108 11.73 -3.14 2.15
N GLN A 109 10.59 -3.19 1.45
CA GLN A 109 9.68 -4.33 1.50
C GLN A 109 10.42 -5.62 1.10
N ASP A 110 10.31 -6.65 1.93
CA ASP A 110 10.78 -8.00 1.62
C ASP A 110 9.59 -8.88 1.19
N SER A 111 9.60 -9.38 -0.05
CA SER A 111 8.52 -10.21 -0.58
C SER A 111 8.41 -11.58 0.09
N ARG A 112 9.42 -12.01 0.85
CA ARG A 112 9.39 -13.27 1.65
C ARG A 112 8.51 -13.14 2.89
N ILE A 113 8.23 -11.91 3.31
CA ILE A 113 7.29 -11.59 4.38
C ILE A 113 5.91 -11.47 3.71
N ASP A 114 5.27 -12.61 3.54
CA ASP A 114 3.99 -12.80 2.83
C ASP A 114 2.80 -13.02 3.78
N GLN A 115 3.03 -12.98 5.10
CA GLN A 115 2.02 -13.19 6.14
C GLN A 115 2.17 -12.14 7.24
N PHE A 116 1.06 -11.66 7.78
CA PHE A 116 1.07 -10.72 8.92
C PHE A 116 1.74 -11.31 10.15
N ARG A 117 1.57 -12.62 10.39
CA ARG A 117 2.27 -13.32 11.45
C ARG A 117 3.80 -13.20 11.36
N LYS A 118 4.37 -13.22 10.14
CA LYS A 118 5.82 -13.04 9.95
C LYS A 118 6.29 -11.63 10.32
N ILE A 119 5.44 -10.62 10.11
CA ILE A 119 5.72 -9.23 10.57
C ILE A 119 5.77 -9.22 12.10
N GLU A 120 4.79 -9.83 12.77
CA GLU A 120 4.75 -9.93 14.23
C GLU A 120 5.94 -10.69 14.79
N GLU A 121 6.26 -11.85 14.22
CA GLU A 121 7.43 -12.67 14.58
C GLU A 121 8.72 -11.87 14.45
N LEU A 122 8.92 -11.16 13.33
CA LEU A 122 10.11 -10.34 13.09
C LEU A 122 10.27 -9.26 14.16
N MET A 123 9.21 -8.49 14.44
CA MET A 123 9.25 -7.46 15.48
C MET A 123 9.46 -8.05 16.88
N SER A 124 8.86 -9.21 17.17
CA SER A 124 8.99 -9.87 18.47
C SER A 124 10.37 -10.47 18.69
N SER A 125 11.04 -10.91 17.62
CA SER A 125 12.38 -11.49 17.67
C SER A 125 13.46 -10.45 17.92
N ASP A 126 13.30 -9.27 17.31
CA ASP A 126 14.21 -8.14 17.48
C ASP A 126 13.49 -6.84 17.13
N LEU A 127 13.40 -5.96 18.15
CA LEU A 127 12.76 -4.66 18.04
C LEU A 127 13.48 -3.72 17.07
N ASP A 128 14.73 -4.00 16.69
CA ASP A 128 15.42 -3.21 15.68
C ASP A 128 14.83 -3.36 14.27
N HIS A 129 13.98 -4.35 14.03
CA HIS A 129 13.19 -4.42 12.80
C HIS A 129 12.05 -3.40 12.79
N TRP A 130 11.58 -2.95 13.95
CA TRP A 130 10.49 -1.97 14.06
C TRP A 130 11.02 -0.55 13.91
N LEU A 131 10.42 0.21 13.00
CA LEU A 131 10.75 1.62 12.76
C LEU A 131 9.89 2.53 13.64
N SER A 132 8.58 2.44 13.47
CA SER A 132 7.60 3.29 14.14
C SER A 132 6.19 2.76 13.88
N ASN A 133 5.17 3.44 14.43
CA ASN A 133 3.78 3.17 14.11
C ASN A 133 3.22 4.27 13.20
N LEU A 134 2.58 3.87 12.11
CA LEU A 134 1.80 4.75 11.24
C LEU A 134 0.35 4.77 11.73
N TYR A 135 -0.16 5.98 11.98
CA TYR A 135 -1.57 6.22 12.30
C TYR A 135 -2.25 6.84 11.09
N PHE A 136 -3.39 6.31 10.69
CA PHE A 136 -4.10 6.76 9.49
C PHE A 136 -5.61 6.51 9.62
N GLN A 137 -6.38 7.15 8.74
CA GLN A 137 -7.82 6.96 8.65
C GLN A 137 -8.18 6.50 7.24
N ILE A 138 -8.98 5.44 7.15
CA ILE A 138 -9.62 5.01 5.91
C ILE A 138 -11.02 5.61 5.89
N ILE A 139 -11.31 6.38 4.83
CA ILE A 139 -12.62 6.97 4.58
C ILE A 139 -13.11 6.44 3.25
N LYS A 140 -14.32 5.86 3.23
CA LYS A 140 -14.95 5.44 1.97
C LYS A 140 -15.54 6.67 1.31
N LEU A 141 -15.10 6.94 0.10
CA LEU A 141 -15.69 8.02 -0.68
C LEU A 141 -16.97 7.53 -1.36
N PRO A 142 -18.01 8.38 -1.44
CA PRO A 142 -19.18 8.08 -2.23
C PRO A 142 -18.76 7.74 -3.67
N ARG A 143 -19.45 6.77 -4.27
CA ARG A 143 -19.24 6.41 -5.68
C ARG A 143 -19.60 7.55 -6.64
N TYR A 144 -20.33 8.55 -6.15
CA TYR A 144 -20.82 9.68 -6.93
C TYR A 144 -20.32 10.99 -6.29
N LEU A 145 -19.32 11.60 -6.94
CA LEU A 145 -19.06 13.03 -6.81
C LEU A 145 -19.59 13.64 -8.10
N ASP A 146 -20.56 14.54 -7.97
CA ASP A 146 -21.28 15.16 -9.08
C ASP A 146 -20.28 15.64 -10.17
N GLY A 147 -20.31 14.98 -11.33
CA GLY A 147 -19.44 15.30 -12.49
C GLY A 147 -18.23 14.38 -12.76
N GLN A 148 -17.89 13.40 -11.92
CA GLN A 148 -16.84 12.41 -12.23
C GLN A 148 -17.45 11.16 -12.88
N LYS A 149 -17.14 10.90 -14.16
CA LYS A 149 -17.55 9.67 -14.86
C LYS A 149 -16.92 8.45 -14.19
N GLU A 150 -17.71 7.38 -14.06
CA GLU A 150 -17.21 6.05 -13.71
C GLU A 150 -16.01 5.70 -14.60
N TYR A 151 -14.83 5.55 -13.99
CA TYR A 151 -13.76 4.85 -14.67
C TYR A 151 -14.00 3.38 -14.41
N GLU A 152 -14.58 2.69 -15.38
CA GLU A 152 -14.47 1.23 -15.47
C GLU A 152 -12.98 0.94 -15.69
N VAL A 153 -12.30 0.55 -14.61
CA VAL A 153 -10.89 0.23 -14.67
C VAL A 153 -10.72 -1.25 -14.46
N HIS A 154 -10.25 -1.94 -15.49
CA HIS A 154 -9.86 -3.34 -15.37
C HIS A 154 -8.58 -3.45 -14.55
N LEU A 155 -8.61 -4.32 -13.53
CA LEU A 155 -7.42 -4.73 -12.79
C LEU A 155 -6.48 -5.49 -13.73
N GLN A 156 -5.27 -4.96 -13.91
CA GLN A 156 -4.21 -5.71 -14.57
C GLN A 156 -3.41 -6.46 -13.52
N PHE A 157 -3.53 -7.79 -13.54
CA PHE A 157 -2.60 -8.67 -12.85
C PHE A 157 -1.34 -8.82 -13.71
N PRO A 158 -0.12 -8.80 -13.13
CA PRO A 158 1.08 -9.08 -13.89
C PRO A 158 1.03 -10.50 -14.47
N SER A 159 1.41 -10.62 -15.74
CA SER A 159 1.20 -11.78 -16.62
C SER A 159 1.84 -13.10 -16.16
N ASN A 160 2.60 -13.13 -15.07
CA ASN A 160 3.32 -14.33 -14.59
C ASN A 160 2.46 -15.25 -13.70
N ILE A 161 1.18 -14.94 -13.48
CA ILE A 161 0.28 -15.72 -12.61
C ILE A 161 -0.65 -16.66 -13.41
N LEU A 162 -0.85 -16.44 -14.72
CA LEU A 162 -1.65 -17.35 -15.54
C LEU A 162 -0.76 -18.43 -16.17
N GLY A 163 -0.37 -19.41 -15.37
CA GLY A 163 0.12 -20.67 -15.89
C GLY A 163 -1.05 -21.53 -16.36
N SER A 164 -1.36 -21.50 -17.67
CA SER A 164 -1.94 -22.67 -18.35
C SER A 164 -1.76 -22.56 -19.87
N PRO A 165 -1.52 -23.68 -20.56
CA PRO A 165 -0.97 -23.75 -21.91
C PRO A 165 -2.04 -23.44 -22.96
N ASP A 166 -1.61 -22.87 -24.07
CA ASP A 166 -2.42 -22.78 -25.29
C ASP A 166 -2.67 -24.20 -25.83
N CYS A 167 -3.73 -24.85 -25.36
CA CYS A 167 -4.34 -25.98 -26.05
C CYS A 167 -5.12 -25.42 -27.24
N PHE A 168 -4.46 -25.35 -28.41
CA PHE A 168 -5.14 -25.21 -29.68
C PHE A 168 -5.77 -26.56 -30.05
N CYS A 169 -7.09 -26.67 -29.91
CA CYS A 169 -7.89 -27.70 -30.58
C CYS A 169 -8.80 -27.05 -31.63
N THR A 170 -8.62 -27.52 -32.88
CA THR A 170 -9.58 -27.63 -34.00
C THR A 170 -10.04 -26.31 -34.66
N SER A 171 -10.09 -26.21 -36.00
CA SER A 171 -10.62 -27.18 -36.96
C SER A 171 -9.81 -27.26 -38.26
#